data_AF-A0A395HX02-F1
#
_entry.id   AF-A0A395HX02-F1
#
_cell.length_a   1.000
_cell.length_b   1.000
_cell.length_c   1.000
_cell.angle_alpha   90.00
_cell.angle_beta   90.00
_cell.angle_gamma   90.00
#
_symmetry.space_group_name_H-M   'P 1'
#
loop_
_entity.id
_entity.type
_entity.pdbx_description
1 polymer ?
#
loop_
_entity_poly.entity_id
_entity_poly.type
_entity_poly.pdbx_seq_one_letter_code
_entity_poly.pdbx_strand_id
1 'polypeptide(L)'
;MHSSKLLLLAGLANYVLALPTKDTKDLDPRHFGLGAEILGEFGHDLKIILEEILGIGSKTSVSVLAGISARAAAALNGGALGCKAGAIDADIRAELAAWIRAHAGFEASLKTHLLAWCEGEAEATLSTEVCAGLSLFVPTCAKTAAAGNLYVTIDGIFDASATLEAGVVLSSSFQSSLSAFIAGELGLALDAHLRAGLALCAGGGVHADLSADLAAALKVWLNGSSCSLSASLKVAVLAWLEGKIETGVVAVGSIPTGGITAVSVGAAISAWIEAEGALTATAQTYLSAYLESSVSVDIEADVQVVLEACIAGKLATSVSADARAALAVWLSGSSCSLGAELKAALYLWLSFSVTEVSVGISSSIITELEAFLSGTVEVSLGSSLRGVLTLLLSGESFVYLSLDARAELAAVIGGAVDIDISSHFQLLFIEWLTGCSIPGAPTITPGSSTT
;
A
#
# COMPACT_ATOMS: atom_id res chain seq x y z
N MET A 1 -35.98 12.17 31.47
CA MET A 1 -34.92 11.61 30.61
C MET A 1 -33.53 11.66 31.27
N HIS A 2 -33.40 11.22 32.53
CA HIS A 2 -32.11 11.16 33.24
C HIS A 2 -31.75 9.74 33.75
N SER A 3 -32.57 8.72 33.40
CA SER A 3 -32.43 7.35 33.92
C SER A 3 -31.58 6.43 33.02
N SER A 4 -31.47 6.71 31.72
CA SER A 4 -30.78 5.82 30.77
C SER A 4 -29.24 5.87 30.86
N LYS A 5 -28.65 6.94 31.42
CA LYS A 5 -27.20 7.05 31.61
C LYS A 5 -26.69 6.36 32.88
N LEU A 6 -27.54 6.20 33.91
CA LEU A 6 -27.21 5.44 35.12
C LEU A 6 -27.33 3.92 34.92
N LEU A 7 -28.25 3.46 34.07
CA LEU A 7 -28.35 2.04 33.68
C LEU A 7 -27.16 1.58 32.80
N LEU A 8 -26.59 2.47 32.00
CA LEU A 8 -25.39 2.21 31.20
C LEU A 8 -24.12 2.15 32.08
N LEU A 9 -24.04 3.00 33.13
CA LEU A 9 -22.98 2.93 34.13
C LEU A 9 -23.08 1.70 35.05
N ALA A 10 -24.30 1.29 35.42
CA ALA A 10 -24.54 0.08 36.21
C ALA A 10 -24.27 -1.21 35.39
N GLY A 11 -24.45 -1.16 34.06
CA GLY A 11 -24.03 -2.22 33.14
C GLY A 11 -22.51 -2.37 33.05
N LEU A 12 -21.77 -1.26 33.05
CA LEU A 12 -20.29 -1.27 33.03
C LEU A 12 -19.68 -1.78 34.35
N ALA A 13 -20.26 -1.40 35.49
CA ALA A 13 -19.78 -1.84 36.81
C ALA A 13 -19.94 -3.36 37.04
N ASN A 14 -20.86 -4.02 36.32
CA ASN A 14 -21.10 -5.46 36.45
C ASN A 14 -20.20 -6.32 35.55
N TYR A 15 -19.52 -5.72 34.55
CA TYR A 15 -18.55 -6.42 33.69
C TYR A 15 -17.13 -6.45 34.28
N VAL A 16 -16.80 -5.52 35.20
CA VAL A 16 -15.51 -5.48 35.89
C VAL A 16 -15.39 -6.54 37.00
N LEU A 17 -16.49 -7.19 37.40
CA LEU A 17 -16.52 -8.24 38.43
C LEU A 17 -16.56 -9.68 37.89
N ALA A 18 -16.48 -9.87 36.56
CA ALA A 18 -16.52 -11.19 35.93
C ALA A 18 -15.19 -11.61 35.26
N LEU A 19 -14.06 -11.06 35.71
CA LEU A 19 -12.74 -11.60 35.34
C LEU A 19 -12.34 -12.72 36.30
N PRO A 20 -11.99 -13.93 35.80
CA PRO A 20 -11.28 -14.91 36.60
C PRO A 20 -9.92 -14.33 37.01
N THR A 21 -9.77 -14.01 38.29
CA THR A 21 -8.50 -13.69 38.92
C THR A 21 -7.81 -15.01 39.31
N LYS A 22 -6.93 -15.52 38.44
CA LYS A 22 -5.89 -16.57 38.62
C LYS A 22 -5.48 -17.05 37.22
N ASP A 23 -4.23 -17.10 36.77
CA ASP A 23 -2.92 -17.21 37.41
C ASP A 23 -1.87 -16.44 36.58
N THR A 24 -1.28 -15.38 37.14
CA THR A 24 -0.19 -14.61 36.51
C THR A 24 1.19 -15.08 37.00
N LYS A 25 1.43 -16.40 37.04
CA LYS A 25 2.68 -16.95 37.56
C LYS A 25 3.62 -17.65 36.58
N ASP A 26 3.24 -17.80 35.31
CA ASP A 26 4.05 -18.55 34.33
C ASP A 26 4.54 -17.75 33.11
N LEU A 27 4.64 -16.42 33.19
CA LEU A 27 5.35 -15.63 32.18
C LEU A 27 6.68 -15.14 32.75
N ASP A 28 7.78 -15.76 32.27
CA ASP A 28 9.15 -15.44 32.65
C ASP A 28 9.50 -13.97 32.28
N PRO A 29 9.74 -13.08 33.26
CA PRO A 29 10.01 -11.66 33.01
C PRO A 29 11.34 -11.38 32.31
N ARG A 30 12.21 -12.39 32.13
CA ARG A 30 13.59 -12.20 31.67
C ARG A 30 13.75 -12.15 30.16
N HIS A 31 12.69 -12.45 29.39
CA HIS A 31 12.73 -12.39 27.92
C HIS A 31 11.98 -11.19 27.32
N PHE A 32 11.21 -10.44 28.13
CA PHE A 32 10.41 -9.28 27.68
C PHE A 32 10.70 -7.98 28.47
N GLY A 33 11.61 -8.03 29.45
CA GLY A 33 11.82 -6.97 30.44
C GLY A 33 12.49 -5.68 29.97
N LEU A 34 12.93 -5.58 28.72
CA LEU A 34 13.51 -4.34 28.16
C LEU A 34 12.57 -3.60 27.20
N GLY A 35 11.60 -4.30 26.61
CA GLY A 35 10.52 -3.67 25.85
C GLY A 35 9.49 -3.04 26.78
N ALA A 36 9.03 -3.77 27.81
CA ALA A 36 7.94 -3.33 28.69
C ALA A 36 8.27 -2.09 29.57
N GLU A 37 9.53 -1.84 29.92
CA GLU A 37 9.94 -0.66 30.70
C GLU A 37 10.04 0.61 29.85
N ILE A 38 10.30 0.49 28.54
CA ILE A 38 10.30 1.61 27.58
C ILE A 38 8.88 1.81 27.01
N LEU A 39 8.12 0.72 26.84
CA LEU A 39 6.70 0.72 26.46
C LEU A 39 5.77 1.17 27.61
N GLY A 40 6.25 1.28 28.85
CA GLY A 40 5.44 1.76 29.98
C GLY A 40 5.05 3.24 29.87
N GLU A 41 5.91 4.07 29.27
CA GLU A 41 5.61 5.48 29.01
C GLU A 41 4.96 5.71 27.63
N PHE A 42 5.32 4.92 26.60
CA PHE A 42 4.83 5.13 25.21
C PHE A 42 3.75 4.16 24.73
N GLY A 43 3.68 2.96 25.31
CA GLY A 43 2.66 1.96 24.99
C GLY A 43 1.27 2.35 25.49
N HIS A 44 1.19 3.23 26.49
CA HIS A 44 -0.05 3.89 26.88
C HIS A 44 -0.47 4.94 25.84
N ASP A 45 0.47 5.74 25.32
CA ASP A 45 0.22 6.81 24.34
C ASP A 45 -0.21 6.26 22.96
N LEU A 46 0.51 5.26 22.43
CA LEU A 46 0.16 4.61 21.16
C LEU A 46 -1.19 3.89 21.26
N LYS A 47 -1.43 3.21 22.39
CA LYS A 47 -2.70 2.54 22.65
C LYS A 47 -3.85 3.54 22.73
N ILE A 48 -3.69 4.69 23.37
CA ILE A 48 -4.72 5.75 23.40
C ILE A 48 -4.99 6.29 22.01
N ILE A 49 -3.95 6.60 21.22
CA ILE A 49 -4.13 7.10 19.85
C ILE A 49 -4.84 6.06 18.97
N LEU A 50 -4.45 4.78 19.10
CA LEU A 50 -5.10 3.69 18.40
C LEU A 50 -6.54 3.48 18.88
N GLU A 51 -6.82 3.59 20.17
CA GLU A 51 -8.19 3.49 20.72
C GLU A 51 -9.06 4.70 20.35
N GLU A 52 -8.50 5.91 20.24
CA GLU A 52 -9.23 7.10 19.80
C GLU A 52 -9.56 7.07 18.30
N ILE A 53 -8.72 6.44 17.49
CA ILE A 53 -8.84 6.40 16.02
C ILE A 53 -9.56 5.13 15.53
N LEU A 54 -9.32 4.00 16.20
CA LEU A 54 -9.93 2.70 15.87
C LEU A 54 -11.16 2.38 16.75
N GLY A 55 -11.37 3.10 17.87
CA GLY A 55 -12.49 2.91 18.78
C GLY A 55 -13.71 3.82 18.51
N ILE A 56 -14.88 3.38 19.00
CA ILE A 56 -16.21 3.95 18.76
C ILE A 56 -16.32 5.35 19.41
N GLY A 57 -15.82 6.42 18.77
CA GLY A 57 -15.81 7.73 19.44
C GLY A 57 -15.16 8.97 18.78
N SER A 58 -15.46 9.28 17.51
CA SER A 58 -15.60 10.68 17.02
C SER A 58 -14.37 11.62 16.89
N LYS A 59 -13.19 11.14 16.49
CA LYS A 59 -12.23 11.98 15.74
C LYS A 59 -11.62 11.20 14.58
N THR A 60 -11.90 11.61 13.35
CA THR A 60 -11.23 11.06 12.16
C THR A 60 -9.82 11.64 12.08
N SER A 61 -8.86 10.93 11.47
CA SER A 61 -7.51 11.46 11.18
C SER A 61 -7.53 12.87 10.57
N VAL A 62 -8.55 13.14 9.74
CA VAL A 62 -8.85 14.44 9.12
C VAL A 62 -9.11 15.56 10.14
N SER A 63 -9.78 15.27 11.27
CA SER A 63 -10.02 16.28 12.30
C SER A 63 -8.81 16.50 13.21
N VAL A 64 -7.95 15.50 13.36
CA VAL A 64 -6.67 15.63 14.08
C VAL A 64 -5.68 16.47 13.27
N LEU A 65 -5.58 16.29 11.96
CA LEU A 65 -4.64 17.05 11.11
C LEU A 65 -5.20 18.38 10.60
N ALA A 66 -6.25 18.92 11.22
CA ALA A 66 -6.91 20.12 10.75
C ALA A 66 -5.94 21.32 10.65
N GLY A 67 -5.96 22.00 9.50
CA GLY A 67 -5.16 23.18 9.23
C GLY A 67 -3.68 22.92 8.91
N ILE A 68 -3.27 21.66 8.72
CA ILE A 68 -1.95 21.34 8.20
C ILE A 68 -1.86 21.75 6.72
N SER A 69 -0.73 22.32 6.32
CA SER A 69 -0.48 22.65 4.91
C SER A 69 -0.01 21.40 4.15
N ALA A 70 0.01 21.46 2.81
CA ALA A 70 0.53 20.37 1.99
C ALA A 70 2.01 20.07 2.28
N ARG A 71 2.84 21.11 2.48
CA ARG A 71 4.28 20.95 2.78
C ARG A 71 4.50 20.37 4.17
N ALA A 72 3.77 20.86 5.18
CA ALA A 72 3.84 20.31 6.53
C ALA A 72 3.30 18.86 6.60
N ALA A 73 2.24 18.55 5.85
CA ALA A 73 1.72 17.19 5.73
C ALA A 73 2.74 16.26 5.06
N ALA A 74 3.41 16.71 4.00
CA ALA A 74 4.48 15.96 3.36
C ALA A 74 5.65 15.69 4.32
N ALA A 75 6.03 16.69 5.13
CA ALA A 75 7.05 16.54 6.17
C ALA A 75 6.66 15.53 7.25
N LEU A 76 5.41 15.58 7.71
CA LEU A 76 4.89 14.66 8.72
C LEU A 76 4.82 13.24 8.17
N ASN A 77 4.42 13.08 6.90
CA ASN A 77 4.46 11.81 6.20
C ASN A 77 5.90 11.26 6.18
N GLY A 78 6.88 12.06 5.74
CA GLY A 78 8.28 11.62 5.69
C GLY A 78 8.83 11.25 7.07
N GLY A 79 8.46 11.99 8.12
CA GLY A 79 8.73 11.60 9.50
C GLY A 79 8.14 10.22 9.83
N ALA A 80 6.87 9.96 9.49
CA ALA A 80 6.21 8.67 9.71
C ALA A 80 6.87 7.51 8.93
N LEU A 81 7.40 7.78 7.73
CA LEU A 81 8.18 6.82 6.95
C LEU A 81 9.55 6.51 7.59
N GLY A 82 10.02 7.36 8.51
CA GLY A 82 11.34 7.25 9.12
C GLY A 82 12.44 7.98 8.34
N CYS A 83 12.10 8.97 7.51
CA CYS A 83 13.09 9.81 6.84
C CYS A 83 14.04 10.46 7.87
N LYS A 84 15.32 10.51 7.51
CA LYS A 84 16.27 11.40 8.19
C LYS A 84 15.84 12.84 8.01
N ALA A 85 16.01 13.67 9.03
CA ALA A 85 15.65 15.08 8.97
C ALA A 85 16.36 15.83 7.82
N GLY A 86 17.58 15.41 7.43
CA GLY A 86 18.32 15.96 6.31
C GLY A 86 17.82 15.58 4.93
N ALA A 87 16.97 14.55 4.81
CA ALA A 87 16.30 14.20 3.54
C ALA A 87 15.15 15.16 3.20
N ILE A 88 14.74 16.01 4.16
CA ILE A 88 13.65 16.97 4.00
C ILE A 88 14.19 18.37 4.21
N ASP A 89 13.87 19.26 3.26
CA ASP A 89 14.32 20.64 3.28
C ASP A 89 13.98 21.34 4.59
N ALA A 90 14.95 22.11 5.10
CA ALA A 90 14.86 22.73 6.42
C ALA A 90 13.69 23.72 6.54
N ASP A 91 13.29 24.39 5.44
CA ASP A 91 12.15 25.29 5.44
C ASP A 91 10.81 24.54 5.55
N ILE A 92 10.70 23.38 4.90
CA ILE A 92 9.54 22.48 5.03
C ILE A 92 9.44 21.96 6.47
N ARG A 93 10.56 21.53 7.07
CA ARG A 93 10.58 21.12 8.48
C ARG A 93 10.21 22.25 9.44
N ALA A 94 10.67 23.47 9.16
CA ALA A 94 10.31 24.64 9.97
C ALA A 94 8.81 24.95 9.91
N GLU A 95 8.18 24.76 8.75
CA GLU A 95 6.73 24.92 8.58
C GLU A 95 5.96 23.89 9.42
N LEU A 96 6.38 22.62 9.38
CA LEU A 96 5.81 21.58 10.26
C LEU A 96 6.02 21.91 11.74
N ALA A 97 7.22 22.36 12.13
CA ALA A 97 7.51 22.72 13.51
C ALA A 97 6.64 23.88 14.03
N ALA A 98 6.37 24.87 13.18
CA ALA A 98 5.46 25.97 13.51
C ALA A 98 4.02 25.47 13.70
N TRP A 99 3.56 24.58 12.83
CA TRP A 99 2.24 23.96 12.96
C TRP A 99 2.15 23.12 14.24
N ILE A 100 3.12 22.24 14.54
CA ILE A 100 3.12 21.39 15.75
C ILE A 100 3.00 22.22 17.03
N ARG A 101 3.72 23.36 17.11
CA ARG A 101 3.65 24.26 18.28
C ARG A 101 2.27 24.86 18.49
N ALA A 102 1.61 25.23 17.40
CA ALA A 102 0.27 25.83 17.43
C ALA A 102 -0.84 24.78 17.57
N HIS A 103 -0.56 23.54 17.19
CA HIS A 103 -1.55 22.47 17.13
C HIS A 103 -1.87 21.91 18.51
N ALA A 104 -3.15 21.81 18.86
CA ALA A 104 -3.58 21.31 20.18
C ALA A 104 -3.80 19.78 20.23
N GLY A 105 -3.96 19.13 19.07
CA GLY A 105 -4.41 17.73 18.98
C GLY A 105 -3.34 16.68 19.27
N PHE A 106 -2.05 17.05 19.29
CA PHE A 106 -0.97 16.14 19.69
C PHE A 106 -0.59 16.31 21.16
N GLU A 107 -0.31 15.19 21.81
CA GLU A 107 0.20 15.13 23.17
C GLU A 107 1.61 15.73 23.28
N ALA A 108 1.99 16.11 24.51
CA ALA A 108 3.25 16.81 24.75
C ALA A 108 4.50 15.96 24.44
N SER A 109 4.45 14.65 24.72
CA SER A 109 5.51 13.68 24.41
C SER A 109 5.75 13.60 22.90
N LEU A 110 4.70 13.35 22.12
CA LEU A 110 4.75 13.28 20.65
C LEU A 110 5.25 14.60 20.03
N LYS A 111 4.74 15.74 20.51
CA LYS A 111 5.22 17.07 20.06
C LYS A 111 6.72 17.24 20.28
N THR A 112 7.23 16.79 21.43
CA THR A 112 8.65 16.94 21.76
C THR A 112 9.53 16.15 20.79
N HIS A 113 9.17 14.90 20.47
CA HIS A 113 9.90 14.08 19.51
C HIS A 113 9.84 14.65 18.10
N LEU A 114 8.65 15.05 17.64
CA LEU A 114 8.46 15.66 16.33
C LEU A 114 9.25 16.97 16.18
N LEU A 115 9.23 17.83 17.21
CA LEU A 115 10.01 19.09 17.19
C LEU A 115 11.51 18.82 17.22
N ALA A 116 11.98 17.84 18.01
CA ALA A 116 13.38 17.44 18.04
C ALA A 116 13.87 16.93 16.67
N TRP A 117 13.02 16.21 15.92
CA TRP A 117 13.32 15.80 14.56
C TRP A 117 13.25 16.98 13.57
N CYS A 118 12.23 17.84 13.65
CA CYS A 118 12.08 19.00 12.77
C CYS A 118 13.25 19.99 12.92
N GLU A 119 13.78 20.15 14.13
CA GLU A 119 14.85 21.11 14.46
C GLU A 119 16.23 20.44 14.60
N GLY A 120 16.27 19.12 14.44
CA GLY A 120 17.48 18.33 14.55
C GLY A 120 18.43 18.49 13.38
N GLU A 121 19.63 17.94 13.59
CA GLU A 121 20.68 17.78 12.58
C GLU A 121 20.24 16.82 11.45
N ALA A 122 20.97 16.83 10.34
CA ALA A 122 20.62 16.05 9.14
C ALA A 122 20.40 14.54 9.40
N GLU A 123 21.08 13.97 10.41
CA GLU A 123 20.98 12.55 10.77
C GLU A 123 19.89 12.22 11.79
N ALA A 124 19.12 13.21 12.27
CA ALA A 124 18.05 12.96 13.23
C ALA A 124 16.94 12.09 12.60
N THR A 125 16.50 11.06 13.32
CA THR A 125 15.39 10.17 12.95
C THR A 125 14.40 10.07 14.11
N LEU A 126 13.14 9.81 13.78
CA LEU A 126 12.14 9.43 14.79
C LEU A 126 12.38 7.97 15.23
N SER A 127 11.93 7.61 16.43
CA SER A 127 12.00 6.23 16.91
C SER A 127 10.98 5.35 16.18
N THR A 128 11.18 4.04 16.21
CA THR A 128 10.27 3.04 15.62
C THR A 128 8.84 3.17 16.14
N GLU A 129 8.67 3.48 17.42
CA GLU A 129 7.38 3.64 18.08
C GLU A 129 6.68 4.92 17.63
N VAL A 130 7.44 6.02 17.50
CA VAL A 130 6.88 7.29 17.02
C VAL A 130 6.49 7.16 15.55
N CYS A 131 7.33 6.52 14.72
CA CYS A 131 6.98 6.23 13.32
C CYS A 131 5.70 5.38 13.25
N ALA A 132 5.61 4.29 14.03
CA ALA A 132 4.44 3.41 14.08
C ALA A 132 3.16 4.15 14.48
N GLY A 133 3.24 5.06 15.46
CA GLY A 133 2.11 5.90 15.85
C GLY A 133 1.72 6.94 14.81
N LEU A 134 2.67 7.43 14.01
CA LEU A 134 2.38 8.36 12.93
C LEU A 134 1.90 7.68 11.65
N SER A 135 2.17 6.38 11.49
CA SER A 135 1.78 5.58 10.31
C SER A 135 0.28 5.65 9.99
N LEU A 136 -0.58 5.75 11.01
CA LEU A 136 -2.03 5.90 10.85
C LEU A 136 -2.46 7.21 10.18
N PHE A 137 -1.56 8.21 10.12
CA PHE A 137 -1.80 9.49 9.48
C PHE A 137 -1.30 9.51 8.04
N VAL A 138 -0.57 8.49 7.58
CA VAL A 138 0.09 8.45 6.26
C VAL A 138 -0.89 8.71 5.12
N PRO A 139 -2.05 8.06 5.00
CA PRO A 139 -3.04 8.36 3.94
C PRO A 139 -3.53 9.79 3.94
N THR A 140 -3.79 10.33 5.13
CA THR A 140 -4.31 11.70 5.25
C THR A 140 -3.23 12.72 4.91
N CYS A 141 -1.99 12.48 5.37
CA CYS A 141 -0.83 13.30 5.05
C CYS A 141 -0.49 13.24 3.55
N ALA A 142 -0.45 12.03 2.98
CA ALA A 142 -0.23 11.78 1.56
C ALA A 142 -1.28 12.48 0.68
N LYS A 143 -2.57 12.35 1.03
CA LYS A 143 -3.66 13.03 0.32
C LYS A 143 -3.51 14.55 0.37
N THR A 144 -3.15 15.09 1.54
CA THR A 144 -2.97 16.54 1.73
C THR A 144 -1.74 17.07 0.99
N ALA A 145 -0.63 16.31 1.00
CA ALA A 145 0.57 16.61 0.23
C ALA A 145 0.29 16.57 -1.28
N ALA A 146 -0.42 15.53 -1.74
CA ALA A 146 -0.80 15.35 -3.14
C ALA A 146 -1.71 16.48 -3.65
N ALA A 147 -2.57 17.04 -2.81
CA ALA A 147 -3.36 18.22 -3.15
C ALA A 147 -2.50 19.48 -3.39
N GLY A 148 -1.28 19.52 -2.83
CA GLY A 148 -0.25 20.51 -3.14
C GLY A 148 0.75 20.06 -4.20
N ASN A 149 0.45 19.00 -4.96
CA ASN A 149 1.31 18.41 -5.98
C ASN A 149 2.65 17.85 -5.45
N LEU A 150 2.66 17.38 -4.20
CA LEU A 150 3.82 16.77 -3.55
C LEU A 150 3.59 15.28 -3.33
N TYR A 151 4.64 14.49 -3.48
CA TYR A 151 4.68 13.11 -3.01
C TYR A 151 5.89 12.88 -2.12
N VAL A 152 5.83 11.82 -1.32
CA VAL A 152 6.81 11.52 -0.27
C VAL A 152 7.29 10.09 -0.40
N THR A 153 8.61 9.90 -0.33
CA THR A 153 9.25 8.59 -0.21
C THR A 153 10.27 8.63 0.93
N ILE A 154 10.92 7.50 1.22
CA ILE A 154 11.99 7.46 2.22
C ILE A 154 13.16 8.42 1.90
N ASP A 155 13.33 8.76 0.62
CA ASP A 155 14.39 9.65 0.13
C ASP A 155 14.06 11.14 0.28
N GLY A 156 12.81 11.50 0.59
CA GLY A 156 12.41 12.88 0.82
C GLY A 156 11.06 13.26 0.21
N ILE A 157 10.90 14.56 -0.05
CA ILE A 157 9.68 15.16 -0.61
C ILE A 157 9.98 15.64 -2.02
N PHE A 158 9.09 15.32 -2.95
CA PHE A 158 9.29 15.57 -4.37
C PHE A 158 8.07 16.28 -4.96
N ASP A 159 8.33 17.15 -5.95
CA ASP A 159 7.28 17.74 -6.76
C ASP A 159 6.84 16.73 -7.82
N ALA A 160 5.56 16.39 -7.82
CA ALA A 160 4.97 15.43 -8.74
C ALA A 160 5.06 15.90 -10.21
N SER A 161 4.94 17.21 -10.46
CA SER A 161 5.05 17.76 -11.81
C SER A 161 6.48 17.71 -12.34
N ALA A 162 7.48 17.86 -11.47
CA ALA A 162 8.87 17.80 -11.90
C ALA A 162 9.38 16.35 -12.07
N THR A 163 8.89 15.42 -11.25
CA THR A 163 9.52 14.11 -11.05
C THR A 163 8.72 12.95 -11.64
N LEU A 164 7.38 13.01 -11.57
CA LEU A 164 6.52 11.95 -12.10
C LEU A 164 6.08 12.21 -13.55
N GLU A 165 6.15 13.45 -14.06
CA GLU A 165 5.89 13.78 -15.48
C GLU A 165 6.94 13.21 -16.45
N ALA A 166 8.01 12.58 -15.95
CA ALA A 166 8.96 11.84 -16.78
C ALA A 166 8.44 10.46 -17.24
N GLY A 167 7.27 10.04 -16.75
CA GLY A 167 6.60 8.83 -17.23
C GLY A 167 6.18 8.96 -18.70
N VAL A 168 6.44 7.92 -19.50
CA VAL A 168 6.03 7.88 -20.91
C VAL A 168 5.16 6.66 -21.18
N VAL A 169 4.23 6.80 -22.12
CA VAL A 169 3.32 5.74 -22.57
C VAL A 169 3.27 5.68 -24.09
N LEU A 170 2.89 4.54 -24.66
CA LEU A 170 2.63 4.48 -26.10
C LEU A 170 1.49 5.43 -26.49
N SER A 171 1.52 5.98 -27.70
CA SER A 171 0.36 6.70 -28.23
C SER A 171 -0.83 5.73 -28.39
N SER A 172 -2.06 6.24 -28.34
CA SER A 172 -3.27 5.41 -28.44
C SER A 172 -3.28 4.48 -29.67
N SER A 173 -2.78 4.96 -30.82
CA SER A 173 -2.65 4.14 -32.03
C SER A 173 -1.67 2.97 -31.87
N PHE A 174 -0.55 3.18 -31.17
CA PHE A 174 0.44 2.13 -30.90
C PHE A 174 -0.01 1.20 -29.78
N GLN A 175 -0.71 1.70 -28.76
CA GLN A 175 -1.39 0.89 -27.75
C GLN A 175 -2.36 -0.10 -28.42
N SER A 176 -3.28 0.40 -29.26
CA SER A 176 -4.22 -0.47 -29.99
C SER A 176 -3.50 -1.49 -30.89
N SER A 177 -2.43 -1.07 -31.56
CA SER A 177 -1.63 -1.97 -32.40
C SER A 177 -0.95 -3.07 -31.58
N LEU A 178 -0.45 -2.75 -30.39
CA LEU A 178 0.19 -3.71 -29.50
C LEU A 178 -0.83 -4.65 -28.86
N SER A 179 -1.98 -4.14 -28.41
CA SER A 179 -3.09 -4.97 -27.92
C SER A 179 -3.55 -5.99 -28.97
N ALA A 180 -3.68 -5.55 -30.23
CA ALA A 180 -4.04 -6.45 -31.33
C ALA A 180 -2.98 -7.52 -31.59
N PHE A 181 -1.69 -7.18 -31.46
CA PHE A 181 -0.60 -8.14 -31.57
C PHE A 181 -0.63 -9.18 -30.44
N ILE A 182 -0.81 -8.75 -29.19
CA ILE A 182 -0.88 -9.61 -28.00
C ILE A 182 -2.06 -10.58 -28.10
N ALA A 183 -3.21 -10.12 -28.57
CA ALA A 183 -4.41 -10.94 -28.77
C ALA A 183 -4.31 -11.89 -29.98
N GLY A 184 -3.34 -11.68 -30.87
CA GLY A 184 -3.11 -12.52 -32.05
C GLY A 184 -2.37 -13.82 -31.72
N GLU A 185 -2.35 -14.78 -32.66
CA GLU A 185 -1.71 -16.09 -32.48
C GLU A 185 -0.25 -16.00 -32.04
N LEU A 186 0.52 -15.08 -32.61
CA LEU A 186 1.92 -14.86 -32.25
C LEU A 186 2.08 -14.29 -30.85
N GLY A 187 1.16 -13.43 -30.41
CA GLY A 187 1.16 -12.85 -29.06
C GLY A 187 0.78 -13.87 -28.00
N LEU A 188 -0.21 -14.73 -28.28
CA LEU A 188 -0.60 -15.83 -27.39
C LEU A 188 0.49 -16.89 -27.24
N ALA A 189 1.33 -17.07 -28.27
CA ALA A 189 2.48 -17.97 -28.27
C ALA A 189 3.73 -17.38 -27.60
N LEU A 190 3.71 -16.11 -27.19
CA LEU A 190 4.81 -15.53 -26.42
C LEU A 190 4.87 -16.15 -25.02
N ASP A 191 6.09 -16.19 -24.51
CA ASP A 191 6.33 -16.45 -23.11
C ASP A 191 5.53 -15.46 -22.23
N ALA A 192 4.93 -15.97 -21.16
CA ALA A 192 4.05 -15.20 -20.27
C ALA A 192 4.75 -13.95 -19.72
N HIS A 193 6.05 -14.05 -19.42
CA HIS A 193 6.86 -12.94 -18.95
C HIS A 193 6.87 -11.80 -19.98
N LEU A 194 7.18 -12.10 -21.25
CA LEU A 194 7.20 -11.09 -22.32
C LEU A 194 5.80 -10.54 -22.60
N ARG A 195 4.78 -11.42 -22.57
CA ARG A 195 3.39 -11.02 -22.80
C ARG A 195 2.90 -10.04 -21.73
N ALA A 196 3.28 -10.24 -20.47
CA ALA A 196 2.98 -9.33 -19.36
C ALA A 196 3.58 -7.93 -19.56
N GLY A 197 4.85 -7.87 -19.95
CA GLY A 197 5.51 -6.59 -20.17
C GLY A 197 4.93 -5.82 -21.37
N LEU A 198 4.57 -6.53 -22.45
CA LEU A 198 3.89 -5.93 -23.60
C LEU A 198 2.45 -5.52 -23.25
N ALA A 199 1.74 -6.29 -22.42
CA ALA A 199 0.40 -5.98 -21.94
C ALA A 199 0.36 -4.69 -21.13
N LEU A 200 1.31 -4.50 -20.21
CA LEU A 200 1.45 -3.27 -19.45
C LEU A 200 1.69 -2.07 -20.38
N CYS A 201 2.58 -2.23 -21.36
CA CYS A 201 2.87 -1.21 -22.37
C CYS A 201 1.63 -0.87 -23.22
N ALA A 202 0.87 -1.89 -23.63
CA ALA A 202 -0.35 -1.73 -24.43
C ALA A 202 -1.49 -1.08 -23.63
N GLY A 203 -1.55 -1.33 -22.32
CA GLY A 203 -2.53 -0.74 -21.41
C GLY A 203 -2.26 0.72 -21.02
N GLY A 204 -1.16 1.29 -21.51
CA GLY A 204 -0.75 2.65 -21.15
C GLY A 204 -0.06 2.75 -19.79
N GLY A 205 0.56 1.66 -19.31
CA GLY A 205 1.44 1.70 -18.13
C GLY A 205 2.79 2.33 -18.43
N VAL A 206 3.48 2.77 -17.38
CA VAL A 206 4.84 3.30 -17.50
C VAL A 206 5.85 2.19 -17.27
N HIS A 207 7.02 2.27 -17.91
CA HIS A 207 8.00 1.18 -17.83
C HIS A 207 8.56 0.94 -16.40
N ALA A 208 8.50 1.94 -15.52
CA ALA A 208 8.93 1.83 -14.13
C ALA A 208 8.06 0.86 -13.29
N ASP A 209 6.84 0.56 -13.77
CA ASP A 209 5.96 -0.42 -13.13
C ASP A 209 6.41 -1.86 -13.41
N LEU A 210 7.33 -2.09 -14.36
CA LEU A 210 7.89 -3.42 -14.63
C LEU A 210 8.99 -3.79 -13.64
N SER A 211 9.11 -5.08 -13.34
CA SER A 211 10.33 -5.58 -12.70
C SER A 211 11.56 -5.36 -13.59
N ALA A 212 12.71 -5.12 -12.96
CA ALA A 212 13.96 -4.87 -13.69
C ALA A 212 14.33 -6.04 -14.62
N ASP A 213 14.09 -7.28 -14.17
CA ASP A 213 14.32 -8.49 -14.95
C ASP A 213 13.44 -8.55 -16.19
N LEU A 214 12.15 -8.19 -16.06
CA LEU A 214 11.23 -8.14 -17.19
C LEU A 214 11.59 -7.03 -18.18
N ALA A 215 11.93 -5.84 -17.69
CA ALA A 215 12.39 -4.76 -18.54
C ALA A 215 13.65 -5.17 -19.34
N ALA A 216 14.59 -5.89 -18.71
CA ALA A 216 15.78 -6.42 -19.36
C ALA A 216 15.45 -7.52 -20.39
N ALA A 217 14.59 -8.48 -20.03
CA ALA A 217 14.15 -9.56 -20.91
C ALA A 217 13.43 -9.02 -22.15
N LEU A 218 12.56 -8.03 -21.98
CA LEU A 218 11.91 -7.33 -23.09
C LEU A 218 12.92 -6.64 -24.00
N LYS A 219 13.91 -5.91 -23.46
CA LYS A 219 14.96 -5.28 -24.27
C LYS A 219 15.75 -6.31 -25.08
N VAL A 220 16.07 -7.45 -24.49
CA VAL A 220 16.76 -8.54 -25.19
C VAL A 220 15.88 -9.11 -26.30
N TRP A 221 14.62 -9.44 -26.02
CA TRP A 221 13.70 -9.98 -27.01
C TRP A 221 13.46 -9.00 -28.15
N LEU A 222 13.20 -7.73 -27.86
CA LEU A 222 13.00 -6.67 -28.86
C LEU A 222 14.21 -6.57 -29.79
N ASN A 223 15.43 -6.66 -29.28
CA ASN A 223 16.65 -6.62 -30.10
C ASN A 223 16.97 -7.94 -30.81
N GLY A 224 16.33 -9.04 -30.42
CA GLY A 224 16.50 -10.37 -31.01
C GLY A 224 15.82 -10.52 -32.38
N SER A 225 16.24 -11.55 -33.12
CA SER A 225 15.64 -11.93 -34.40
C SER A 225 14.27 -12.62 -34.26
N SER A 226 13.89 -13.01 -33.05
CA SER A 226 12.59 -13.61 -32.73
C SER A 226 11.48 -12.57 -32.51
N CYS A 227 11.82 -11.27 -32.44
CA CYS A 227 10.81 -10.22 -32.32
C CYS A 227 10.00 -10.11 -33.61
N SER A 228 8.70 -10.34 -33.49
CA SER A 228 7.73 -10.30 -34.60
C SER A 228 6.93 -9.01 -34.67
N LEU A 229 7.24 -8.02 -33.83
CA LEU A 229 6.63 -6.70 -33.89
C LEU A 229 7.02 -5.98 -35.20
N SER A 230 6.12 -5.15 -35.70
CA SER A 230 6.45 -4.24 -36.80
C SER A 230 7.59 -3.30 -36.38
N ALA A 231 8.43 -2.90 -37.34
CA ALA A 231 9.60 -2.07 -37.06
C ALA A 231 9.25 -0.78 -36.29
N SER A 232 8.14 -0.13 -36.66
CA SER A 232 7.66 1.07 -35.97
C SER A 232 7.20 0.78 -34.53
N LEU A 233 6.50 -0.33 -34.29
CA LEU A 233 6.03 -0.69 -32.96
C LEU A 233 7.21 -1.11 -32.06
N LYS A 234 8.18 -1.85 -32.61
CA LYS A 234 9.43 -2.19 -31.90
C LYS A 234 10.19 -0.94 -31.45
N VAL A 235 10.34 0.07 -32.31
CA VAL A 235 10.99 1.34 -31.94
C VAL A 235 10.23 2.05 -30.82
N ALA A 236 8.90 2.11 -30.91
CA ALA A 236 8.08 2.74 -29.89
C ALA A 236 8.17 2.04 -28.53
N VAL A 237 8.13 0.68 -28.49
CA VAL A 237 8.26 -0.09 -27.25
C VAL A 237 9.67 0.07 -26.64
N LEU A 238 10.73 0.15 -27.47
CA LEU A 238 12.09 0.42 -26.98
C LEU A 238 12.20 1.84 -26.38
N ALA A 239 11.66 2.86 -27.06
CA ALA A 239 11.64 4.22 -26.55
C ALA A 239 10.86 4.32 -25.22
N TRP A 240 9.75 3.59 -25.10
CA TRP A 240 8.99 3.47 -23.86
C TRP A 240 9.83 2.84 -22.73
N LEU A 241 10.55 1.75 -22.98
CA LEU A 241 11.48 1.10 -22.03
C LEU A 241 12.71 1.95 -21.66
N GLU A 242 12.94 3.03 -22.39
CA GLU A 242 14.00 4.01 -22.13
C GLU A 242 13.47 5.30 -21.49
N GLY A 243 12.15 5.42 -21.28
CA GLY A 243 11.54 6.63 -20.73
C GLY A 243 11.59 7.83 -21.70
N LYS A 244 11.70 7.59 -23.01
CA LYS A 244 11.93 8.65 -24.00
C LYS A 244 10.68 9.01 -24.79
N ILE A 245 10.41 10.31 -24.89
CA ILE A 245 9.38 10.85 -25.76
C ILE A 245 9.92 10.86 -27.20
N GLU A 246 9.49 9.89 -27.99
CA GLU A 246 9.86 9.73 -29.40
C GLU A 246 8.66 9.28 -30.25
N THR A 247 8.90 8.87 -31.50
CA THR A 247 7.82 8.46 -32.41
C THR A 247 7.02 7.30 -31.82
N GLY A 248 5.75 7.58 -31.52
CA GLY A 248 4.82 6.59 -30.97
C GLY A 248 4.81 6.49 -29.45
N VAL A 249 5.56 7.37 -28.76
CA VAL A 249 5.60 7.49 -27.30
C VAL A 249 5.26 8.93 -26.91
N VAL A 250 4.40 9.09 -25.93
CA VAL A 250 3.93 10.40 -25.44
C VAL A 250 4.16 10.49 -23.93
N ALA A 251 4.35 11.71 -23.44
CA ALA A 251 4.40 11.96 -22.00
C ALA A 251 3.05 11.61 -21.37
N VAL A 252 3.09 11.04 -20.17
CA VAL A 252 1.94 11.00 -19.28
C VAL A 252 1.63 12.46 -18.91
N GLY A 253 0.36 12.86 -19.02
CA GLY A 253 -0.07 14.19 -18.59
C GLY A 253 0.02 14.34 -17.07
N SER A 254 -0.62 15.38 -16.52
CA SER A 254 -0.68 15.56 -15.07
C SER A 254 -1.28 14.33 -14.37
N ILE A 255 -0.61 13.82 -13.36
CA ILE A 255 -1.10 12.70 -12.54
C ILE A 255 -2.22 13.23 -11.62
N PRO A 256 -3.38 12.57 -11.57
CA PRO A 256 -4.44 12.96 -10.63
C PRO A 256 -3.99 12.88 -9.17
N THR A 257 -4.59 13.67 -8.29
CA THR A 257 -4.28 13.68 -6.85
C THR A 257 -4.35 12.28 -6.21
N GLY A 258 -5.28 11.43 -6.62
CA GLY A 258 -5.35 10.05 -6.12
C GLY A 258 -4.17 9.19 -6.56
N GLY A 259 -3.64 9.39 -7.77
CA GLY A 259 -2.40 8.75 -8.24
C GLY A 259 -1.17 9.21 -7.45
N ILE A 260 -1.02 10.52 -7.22
CA ILE A 260 0.08 11.08 -6.39
C ILE A 260 -0.02 10.56 -4.94
N THR A 261 -1.24 10.43 -4.42
CA THR A 261 -1.51 9.82 -3.10
C THR A 261 -1.10 8.35 -3.09
N ALA A 262 -1.48 7.58 -4.11
CA ALA A 262 -1.12 6.16 -4.23
C ALA A 262 0.39 5.96 -4.24
N VAL A 263 1.15 6.77 -4.98
CA VAL A 263 2.63 6.75 -4.98
C VAL A 263 3.18 6.98 -3.56
N SER A 264 2.70 8.00 -2.85
CA SER A 264 3.20 8.32 -1.50
C SER A 264 2.87 7.25 -0.48
N VAL A 265 1.64 6.72 -0.51
CA VAL A 265 1.20 5.67 0.41
C VAL A 265 1.85 4.34 0.05
N GLY A 266 2.00 4.04 -1.24
CA GLY A 266 2.74 2.89 -1.76
C GLY A 266 4.20 2.91 -1.29
N ALA A 267 4.88 4.05 -1.39
CA ALA A 267 6.23 4.20 -0.87
C ALA A 267 6.32 3.96 0.65
N ALA A 268 5.31 4.40 1.42
CA ALA A 268 5.24 4.14 2.85
C ALA A 268 5.05 2.65 3.17
N ILE A 269 4.16 1.97 2.43
CA ILE A 269 3.91 0.53 2.57
C ILE A 269 5.15 -0.26 2.15
N SER A 270 5.81 0.10 1.05
CA SER A 270 7.09 -0.50 0.65
C SER A 270 8.14 -0.34 1.74
N ALA A 271 8.24 0.83 2.38
CA ALA A 271 9.17 1.06 3.49
C ALA A 271 8.85 0.24 4.76
N TRP A 272 7.66 -0.36 4.84
CA TRP A 272 7.26 -1.25 5.93
C TRP A 272 7.56 -2.73 5.65
N ILE A 273 8.03 -3.05 4.45
CA ILE A 273 8.41 -4.40 4.04
C ILE A 273 9.92 -4.42 3.70
N GLU A 274 10.66 -5.32 4.33
CA GLU A 274 12.05 -5.60 3.98
C GLU A 274 12.14 -6.21 2.58
N ALA A 275 13.33 -6.17 1.96
CA ALA A 275 13.53 -6.67 0.60
C ALA A 275 13.09 -8.14 0.40
N GLU A 276 13.26 -8.97 1.44
CA GLU A 276 12.87 -10.38 1.43
C GLU A 276 11.38 -10.62 1.70
N GLY A 277 10.61 -9.57 2.03
CA GLY A 277 9.17 -9.63 2.26
C GLY A 277 8.74 -9.73 3.72
N ALA A 278 9.65 -9.57 4.69
CA ALA A 278 9.30 -9.49 6.11
C ALA A 278 8.78 -8.09 6.48
N LEU A 279 7.94 -7.96 7.51
CA LEU A 279 7.62 -6.65 8.06
C LEU A 279 8.86 -6.02 8.71
N THR A 280 9.08 -4.71 8.53
CA THR A 280 10.10 -3.96 9.28
C THR A 280 9.73 -3.83 10.76
N ALA A 281 10.70 -3.43 11.61
CA ALA A 281 10.45 -3.20 13.04
C ALA A 281 9.32 -2.19 13.30
N THR A 282 9.22 -1.11 12.53
CA THR A 282 8.13 -0.13 12.65
C THR A 282 6.76 -0.77 12.41
N ALA A 283 6.64 -1.58 11.35
CA ALA A 283 5.39 -2.26 11.01
C ALA A 283 5.03 -3.37 12.01
N GLN A 284 6.04 -4.10 12.50
CA GLN A 284 5.87 -5.08 13.58
C GLN A 284 5.37 -4.43 14.87
N THR A 285 5.95 -3.29 15.26
CA THR A 285 5.50 -2.51 16.43
C THR A 285 4.07 -2.01 16.26
N TYR A 286 3.73 -1.48 15.08
CA TYR A 286 2.37 -1.04 14.79
C TYR A 286 1.36 -2.20 14.91
N LEU A 287 1.67 -3.34 14.30
CA LEU A 287 0.81 -4.52 14.35
C LEU A 287 0.67 -5.09 15.77
N SER A 288 1.76 -5.08 16.54
CA SER A 288 1.76 -5.52 17.94
C SER A 288 0.85 -4.64 18.80
N ALA A 289 0.97 -3.31 18.65
CA ALA A 289 0.12 -2.36 19.36
C ALA A 289 -1.36 -2.51 19.01
N TYR A 290 -1.68 -2.82 17.74
CA TYR A 290 -3.05 -3.16 17.34
C TYR A 290 -3.57 -4.40 18.07
N LEU A 291 -2.80 -5.49 18.11
CA LEU A 291 -3.21 -6.73 18.78
C LEU A 291 -3.42 -6.54 20.29
N GLU A 292 -2.69 -5.62 20.92
CA GLU A 292 -2.83 -5.29 22.34
C GLU A 292 -3.95 -4.26 22.66
N SER A 293 -4.54 -3.66 21.62
CA SER A 293 -5.61 -2.68 21.75
C SER A 293 -6.94 -3.32 22.13
N SER A 294 -7.90 -2.54 22.65
CA SER A 294 -9.25 -3.05 22.89
C SER A 294 -10.07 -3.29 21.62
N VAL A 295 -9.49 -3.06 20.43
CA VAL A 295 -10.18 -3.13 19.13
C VAL A 295 -9.91 -4.47 18.42
N SER A 296 -8.87 -5.21 18.84
CA SER A 296 -8.51 -6.55 18.34
C SER A 296 -9.38 -7.68 18.93
N VAL A 297 -10.69 -7.45 19.07
CA VAL A 297 -11.61 -8.43 19.64
C VAL A 297 -12.08 -9.40 18.55
N ASP A 298 -12.26 -10.67 18.90
CA ASP A 298 -12.82 -11.72 18.04
C ASP A 298 -12.01 -12.01 16.75
N ILE A 299 -10.68 -11.88 16.80
CA ILE A 299 -9.80 -12.34 15.70
C ILE A 299 -9.80 -13.88 15.67
N GLU A 300 -10.10 -14.45 14.51
CA GLU A 300 -10.08 -15.90 14.30
C GLU A 300 -8.68 -16.48 14.53
N ALA A 301 -8.60 -17.70 15.10
CA ALA A 301 -7.32 -18.30 15.51
C ALA A 301 -6.31 -18.40 14.35
N ASP A 302 -6.76 -18.77 13.15
CA ASP A 302 -5.90 -18.87 11.98
C ASP A 302 -5.36 -17.50 11.55
N VAL A 303 -6.18 -16.45 11.64
CA VAL A 303 -5.76 -15.06 11.38
C VAL A 303 -4.74 -14.61 12.42
N GLN A 304 -5.00 -14.89 13.70
CA GLN A 304 -4.10 -14.54 14.80
C GLN A 304 -2.71 -15.16 14.61
N VAL A 305 -2.64 -16.43 14.20
CA VAL A 305 -1.36 -17.11 13.89
C VAL A 305 -0.56 -16.37 12.82
N VAL A 306 -1.23 -15.85 11.78
CA VAL A 306 -0.54 -15.09 10.72
C VAL A 306 -0.06 -13.73 11.24
N LEU A 307 -0.88 -13.02 12.01
CA LEU A 307 -0.50 -11.71 12.56
C LEU A 307 0.69 -11.84 13.53
N GLU A 308 0.70 -12.86 14.39
CA GLU A 308 1.84 -13.17 15.27
C GLU A 308 3.09 -13.57 14.48
N ALA A 309 2.92 -14.30 13.37
CA ALA A 309 4.03 -14.61 12.46
C ALA A 309 4.63 -13.33 11.83
N CYS A 310 3.79 -12.38 11.43
CA CYS A 310 4.21 -11.09 10.89
C CYS A 310 4.98 -10.28 11.94
N ILE A 311 4.49 -10.22 13.18
CA ILE A 311 5.18 -9.56 14.31
C ILE A 311 6.55 -10.21 14.57
N ALA A 312 6.65 -11.53 14.44
CA ALA A 312 7.91 -12.25 14.58
C ALA A 312 8.85 -12.11 13.36
N GLY A 313 8.52 -11.26 12.38
CA GLY A 313 9.33 -11.02 11.19
C GLY A 313 9.37 -12.20 10.21
N LYS A 314 8.37 -13.08 10.24
CA LYS A 314 8.32 -14.23 9.34
C LYS A 314 7.84 -13.84 7.94
N LEU A 315 8.33 -14.58 6.94
CA LEU A 315 7.89 -14.45 5.55
C LEU A 315 6.54 -15.12 5.33
N ALA A 316 5.75 -14.60 4.38
CA ALA A 316 4.46 -15.18 4.01
C ALA A 316 4.56 -16.65 3.56
N THR A 317 5.65 -17.02 2.91
CA THR A 317 5.94 -18.40 2.50
C THR A 317 6.15 -19.39 3.66
N SER A 318 6.41 -18.89 4.87
CA SER A 318 6.59 -19.73 6.07
C SER A 318 5.27 -20.07 6.78
N VAL A 319 4.16 -19.46 6.35
CA VAL A 319 2.81 -19.67 6.88
C VAL A 319 2.01 -20.53 5.90
N SER A 320 1.12 -21.39 6.42
CA SER A 320 0.30 -22.28 5.58
C SER A 320 -0.58 -21.50 4.60
N ALA A 321 -0.88 -22.12 3.45
CA ALA A 321 -1.77 -21.51 2.46
C ALA A 321 -3.17 -21.23 3.04
N ASP A 322 -3.69 -22.12 3.88
CA ASP A 322 -4.99 -21.96 4.53
C ASP A 322 -5.01 -20.75 5.47
N ALA A 323 -3.96 -20.56 6.29
CA ALA A 323 -3.89 -19.43 7.20
C ALA A 323 -3.68 -18.10 6.44
N ARG A 324 -2.91 -18.11 5.34
CA ARG A 324 -2.82 -16.94 4.44
C ARG A 324 -4.15 -16.59 3.80
N ALA A 325 -4.91 -17.58 3.37
CA ALA A 325 -6.25 -17.38 2.82
C ALA A 325 -7.21 -16.83 3.90
N ALA A 326 -7.17 -17.36 5.13
CA ALA A 326 -7.94 -16.83 6.26
C ALA A 326 -7.62 -15.36 6.53
N LEU A 327 -6.33 -14.97 6.51
CA LEU A 327 -5.93 -13.57 6.63
C LEU A 327 -6.50 -12.72 5.48
N ALA A 328 -6.34 -13.14 4.22
CA ALA A 328 -6.84 -12.39 3.07
C ALA A 328 -8.36 -12.17 3.13
N VAL A 329 -9.12 -13.21 3.51
CA VAL A 329 -10.57 -13.14 3.72
C VAL A 329 -10.91 -12.18 4.85
N TRP A 330 -10.27 -12.30 6.01
CA TRP A 330 -10.51 -11.41 7.14
C TRP A 330 -10.22 -9.96 6.76
N LEU A 331 -9.07 -9.66 6.15
CA LEU A 331 -8.71 -8.32 5.69
C LEU A 331 -9.75 -7.75 4.73
N SER A 332 -10.29 -8.55 3.82
CA SER A 332 -11.33 -8.11 2.87
C SER A 332 -12.71 -7.88 3.49
N GLY A 333 -12.96 -8.49 4.64
CA GLY A 333 -14.24 -8.45 5.33
C GLY A 333 -14.49 -7.17 6.12
N SER A 334 -15.76 -6.86 6.37
CA SER A 334 -16.18 -5.73 7.21
C SER A 334 -15.90 -5.92 8.70
N SER A 335 -15.46 -7.12 9.11
CA SER A 335 -15.04 -7.44 10.47
C SER A 335 -13.59 -7.05 10.76
N CYS A 336 -12.79 -6.74 9.74
CA CYS A 336 -11.43 -6.26 9.95
C CYS A 336 -11.46 -4.81 10.48
N SER A 337 -10.87 -4.60 11.65
CA SER A 337 -10.76 -3.30 12.31
C SER A 337 -9.37 -2.67 12.17
N LEU A 338 -8.51 -3.24 11.31
CA LEU A 338 -7.21 -2.64 11.01
C LEU A 338 -7.37 -1.32 10.25
N GLY A 339 -6.45 -0.39 10.51
CA GLY A 339 -6.23 0.77 9.65
C GLY A 339 -5.92 0.36 8.21
N ALA A 340 -6.31 1.21 7.27
CA ALA A 340 -6.18 0.94 5.84
C ALA A 340 -4.72 0.71 5.40
N GLU A 341 -3.79 1.35 6.09
CA GLU A 341 -2.35 1.30 5.86
C GLU A 341 -1.77 -0.07 6.26
N LEU A 342 -2.12 -0.54 7.46
CA LEU A 342 -1.65 -1.83 7.97
C LEU A 342 -2.31 -2.98 7.21
N LYS A 343 -3.57 -2.82 6.81
CA LYS A 343 -4.24 -3.72 5.87
C LYS A 343 -3.50 -3.80 4.52
N ALA A 344 -3.11 -2.66 3.95
CA ALA A 344 -2.33 -2.60 2.72
C ALA A 344 -0.95 -3.26 2.86
N ALA A 345 -0.25 -3.03 3.99
CA ALA A 345 1.02 -3.69 4.29
C ALA A 345 0.90 -5.21 4.34
N LEU A 346 -0.18 -5.72 4.96
CA LEU A 346 -0.44 -7.17 5.02
C LEU A 346 -0.81 -7.75 3.65
N TYR A 347 -1.51 -7.00 2.78
CA TYR A 347 -1.72 -7.42 1.39
C TYR A 347 -0.40 -7.48 0.60
N LEU A 348 0.47 -6.47 0.76
CA LEU A 348 1.79 -6.50 0.14
C LEU A 348 2.62 -7.67 0.66
N TRP A 349 2.62 -7.92 1.97
CA TRP A 349 3.29 -9.07 2.59
C TRP A 349 2.79 -10.41 2.03
N LEU A 350 1.47 -10.58 1.90
CA LEU A 350 0.88 -11.77 1.29
C LEU A 350 1.34 -11.97 -0.16
N SER A 351 1.58 -10.89 -0.90
CA SER A 351 2.02 -10.93 -2.30
C SER A 351 3.38 -11.64 -2.48
N PHE A 352 4.24 -11.66 -1.45
CA PHE A 352 5.52 -12.39 -1.49
C PHE A 352 5.37 -13.91 -1.45
N SER A 353 4.18 -14.42 -1.11
CA SER A 353 3.90 -15.86 -1.13
C SER A 353 3.36 -16.37 -2.46
N VAL A 354 3.09 -15.48 -3.41
CA VAL A 354 2.50 -15.84 -4.69
C VAL A 354 3.60 -16.25 -5.66
N THR A 355 3.49 -17.47 -6.16
CA THR A 355 4.20 -17.94 -7.35
C THR A 355 3.42 -17.56 -8.60
N GLU A 356 3.98 -17.67 -9.81
CA GLU A 356 3.27 -17.31 -11.05
C GLU A 356 1.83 -17.86 -11.10
N VAL A 357 0.86 -16.97 -10.92
CA VAL A 357 -0.58 -17.25 -11.06
C VAL A 357 -1.05 -16.53 -12.31
N SER A 358 -1.35 -17.30 -13.36
CA SER A 358 -2.13 -16.81 -14.50
C SER A 358 -3.62 -16.83 -14.13
N VAL A 359 -4.27 -15.68 -14.23
CA VAL A 359 -5.67 -15.49 -13.85
C VAL A 359 -6.52 -15.57 -15.10
N GLY A 360 -7.33 -16.63 -15.24
CA GLY A 360 -8.38 -16.70 -16.24
C GLY A 360 -9.57 -15.85 -15.82
N ILE A 361 -9.71 -14.68 -16.41
CA ILE A 361 -10.85 -13.77 -16.22
C ILE A 361 -11.88 -14.01 -17.33
N SER A 362 -13.18 -14.06 -17.00
CA SER A 362 -14.22 -14.20 -18.01
C SER A 362 -14.33 -12.94 -18.90
N SER A 363 -14.79 -13.11 -20.14
CA SER A 363 -14.96 -11.98 -21.08
C SER A 363 -15.94 -10.91 -20.60
N SER A 364 -16.92 -11.28 -19.76
CA SER A 364 -17.83 -10.31 -19.13
C SER A 364 -17.10 -9.42 -18.12
N ILE A 365 -16.26 -10.02 -17.26
CA ILE A 365 -15.47 -9.27 -16.27
C ILE A 365 -14.42 -8.39 -16.98
N ILE A 366 -13.82 -8.88 -18.07
CA ILE A 366 -12.89 -8.09 -18.90
C ILE A 366 -13.56 -6.80 -19.38
N THR A 367 -14.78 -6.88 -19.92
CA THR A 367 -15.51 -5.70 -20.43
C THR A 367 -15.85 -4.72 -19.31
N GLU A 368 -16.29 -5.22 -18.15
CA GLU A 368 -16.62 -4.38 -17.00
C GLU A 368 -15.36 -3.70 -16.42
N LEU A 369 -14.24 -4.43 -16.37
CA LEU A 369 -12.97 -3.93 -15.88
C LEU A 369 -12.35 -2.91 -16.86
N GLU A 370 -12.44 -3.10 -18.17
CA GLU A 370 -12.04 -2.09 -19.17
C GLU A 370 -12.83 -0.77 -19.02
N ALA A 371 -14.13 -0.86 -18.74
CA ALA A 371 -14.97 0.30 -18.48
C ALA A 371 -14.60 1.00 -17.16
N PHE A 372 -14.33 0.22 -16.10
CA PHE A 372 -13.84 0.74 -14.83
C PHE A 372 -12.48 1.44 -14.98
N LEU A 373 -11.57 0.85 -15.77
CA LEU A 373 -10.24 1.40 -16.02
C LEU A 373 -10.27 2.71 -16.81
N SER A 374 -11.08 2.76 -17.87
CA SER A 374 -11.22 3.95 -18.73
C SER A 374 -12.06 5.06 -18.09
N GLY A 375 -12.78 4.76 -17.00
CA GLY A 375 -13.58 5.72 -16.26
C GLY A 375 -12.90 6.12 -14.95
N THR A 376 -13.15 5.34 -13.90
CA THR A 376 -12.76 5.67 -12.52
C THR A 376 -11.25 5.71 -12.33
N VAL A 377 -10.52 4.74 -12.87
CA VAL A 377 -9.06 4.63 -12.66
C VAL A 377 -8.31 5.71 -13.42
N GLU A 378 -8.61 5.92 -14.70
CA GLU A 378 -7.96 6.97 -15.49
C GLU A 378 -8.13 8.36 -14.85
N VAL A 379 -9.34 8.67 -14.38
CA VAL A 379 -9.64 9.97 -13.75
C VAL A 379 -9.01 10.12 -12.36
N SER A 380 -8.94 9.04 -11.57
CA SER A 380 -8.59 9.14 -10.15
C SER A 380 -7.15 8.75 -9.84
N LEU A 381 -6.55 7.86 -10.65
CA LEU A 381 -5.25 7.21 -10.39
C LEU A 381 -4.22 7.47 -11.49
N GLY A 382 -4.66 7.81 -12.71
CA GLY A 382 -3.76 8.05 -13.84
C GLY A 382 -3.25 6.76 -14.50
N SER A 383 -2.16 6.89 -15.24
CA SER A 383 -1.70 5.87 -16.20
C SER A 383 -0.91 4.70 -15.58
N SER A 384 -0.15 4.91 -14.49
CA SER A 384 0.60 3.84 -13.81
C SER A 384 -0.34 2.72 -13.37
N LEU A 385 -1.31 3.03 -12.51
CA LEU A 385 -2.22 2.02 -11.99
C LEU A 385 -3.14 1.44 -13.08
N ARG A 386 -3.49 2.23 -14.10
CA ARG A 386 -4.22 1.72 -15.27
C ARG A 386 -3.42 0.63 -15.99
N GLY A 387 -2.13 0.87 -16.24
CA GLY A 387 -1.24 -0.11 -16.86
C GLY A 387 -1.12 -1.38 -16.02
N VAL A 388 -0.88 -1.22 -14.71
CA VAL A 388 -0.84 -2.31 -13.72
C VAL A 388 -2.12 -3.17 -13.77
N LEU A 389 -3.29 -2.54 -13.77
CA LEU A 389 -4.57 -3.24 -13.83
C LEU A 389 -4.93 -3.75 -15.25
N THR A 390 -4.23 -3.30 -16.30
CA THR A 390 -4.38 -3.88 -17.65
C THR A 390 -3.54 -5.16 -17.80
N LEU A 391 -2.47 -5.31 -17.03
CA LEU A 391 -1.72 -6.57 -16.95
C LEU A 391 -2.64 -7.70 -16.45
N LEU A 392 -3.50 -7.39 -15.48
CA LEU A 392 -4.60 -8.25 -15.00
C LEU A 392 -5.52 -8.72 -16.14
N LEU A 393 -5.98 -7.79 -16.98
CA LEU A 393 -6.85 -8.10 -18.13
C LEU A 393 -6.20 -9.05 -19.14
N SER A 394 -4.87 -9.04 -19.19
CA SER A 394 -4.10 -9.91 -20.08
C SER A 394 -3.90 -11.31 -19.51
N GLY A 395 -4.45 -11.59 -18.31
CA GLY A 395 -4.34 -12.86 -17.62
C GLY A 395 -2.98 -13.14 -17.00
N GLU A 396 -2.16 -12.09 -16.88
CA GLU A 396 -0.77 -12.19 -16.47
C GLU A 396 -0.58 -12.04 -14.96
N SER A 397 0.54 -12.58 -14.48
CA SER A 397 0.84 -12.58 -13.06
C SER A 397 1.40 -11.24 -12.59
N PHE A 398 0.97 -10.76 -11.41
CA PHE A 398 1.49 -9.53 -10.82
C PHE A 398 2.97 -9.63 -10.41
N VAL A 399 3.55 -10.85 -10.35
CA VAL A 399 4.98 -11.05 -10.02
C VAL A 399 5.91 -10.36 -11.02
N TYR A 400 5.39 -9.94 -12.16
CA TYR A 400 6.07 -9.17 -13.19
C TYR A 400 6.11 -7.66 -12.93
N LEU A 401 5.36 -7.18 -11.95
CA LEU A 401 5.37 -5.78 -11.53
C LEU A 401 6.54 -5.49 -10.59
N SER A 402 7.00 -4.24 -10.57
CA SER A 402 7.90 -3.73 -9.54
C SER A 402 7.26 -3.81 -8.15
N LEU A 403 8.08 -3.78 -7.09
CA LEU A 403 7.56 -3.78 -5.72
C LEU A 403 6.71 -2.53 -5.46
N ASP A 404 7.12 -1.37 -5.98
CA ASP A 404 6.39 -0.12 -5.83
C ASP A 404 5.01 -0.19 -6.46
N ALA A 405 4.88 -0.70 -7.69
CA ALA A 405 3.59 -0.89 -8.34
C ALA A 405 2.66 -1.83 -7.54
N ARG A 406 3.20 -2.86 -6.90
CA ARG A 406 2.43 -3.75 -6.01
C ARG A 406 2.02 -3.03 -4.72
N ALA A 407 2.89 -2.19 -4.16
CA ALA A 407 2.61 -1.43 -2.96
C ALA A 407 1.55 -0.34 -3.19
N GLU A 408 1.60 0.34 -4.33
CA GLU A 408 0.57 1.29 -4.76
C GLU A 408 -0.78 0.60 -4.95
N LEU A 409 -0.80 -0.58 -5.59
CA LEU A 409 -2.02 -1.38 -5.68
C LEU A 409 -2.53 -1.81 -4.31
N ALA A 410 -1.64 -2.26 -3.42
CA ALA A 410 -1.96 -2.63 -2.05
C ALA A 410 -2.58 -1.45 -1.28
N ALA A 411 -2.03 -0.24 -1.46
CA ALA A 411 -2.56 0.99 -0.87
C ALA A 411 -4.01 1.24 -1.29
N VAL A 412 -4.27 1.09 -2.59
CA VAL A 412 -5.59 1.32 -3.17
C VAL A 412 -6.60 0.28 -2.67
N ILE A 413 -6.30 -1.01 -2.74
CA ILE A 413 -7.24 -2.06 -2.30
C ILE A 413 -7.37 -2.16 -0.78
N GLY A 414 -6.35 -1.71 -0.04
CA GLY A 414 -6.39 -1.56 1.41
C GLY A 414 -7.29 -0.42 1.89
N GLY A 415 -7.68 0.49 0.99
CA GLY A 415 -8.48 1.69 1.28
C GLY A 415 -7.66 2.87 1.79
N ALA A 416 -6.34 2.80 1.64
CA ALA A 416 -5.41 3.85 2.07
C ALA A 416 -5.31 4.99 1.04
N VAL A 417 -5.94 4.80 -0.13
CA VAL A 417 -6.16 5.83 -1.14
C VAL A 417 -7.68 5.97 -1.30
N ASP A 418 -8.20 7.18 -1.12
CA ASP A 418 -9.64 7.48 -1.11
C ASP A 418 -10.25 7.41 -2.52
N ILE A 419 -10.42 6.19 -3.02
CA ILE A 419 -10.96 5.87 -4.34
C ILE A 419 -12.10 4.89 -4.18
N ASP A 420 -13.23 5.24 -4.80
CA ASP A 420 -14.40 4.37 -4.82
C ASP A 420 -14.20 3.23 -5.83
N ILE A 421 -13.82 2.06 -5.31
CA ILE A 421 -13.72 0.82 -6.06
C ILE A 421 -14.89 -0.05 -5.65
N SER A 422 -15.65 -0.55 -6.62
CA SER A 422 -16.73 -1.47 -6.33
C SER A 422 -16.19 -2.70 -5.58
N SER A 423 -16.96 -3.20 -4.61
CA SER A 423 -16.53 -4.36 -3.79
C SER A 423 -16.17 -5.56 -4.66
N HIS A 424 -16.83 -5.71 -5.81
CA HIS A 424 -16.54 -6.78 -6.77
C HIS A 424 -15.12 -6.70 -7.35
N PHE A 425 -14.68 -5.52 -7.81
CA PHE A 425 -13.33 -5.34 -8.33
C PHE A 425 -12.28 -5.33 -7.22
N GLN A 426 -12.62 -4.80 -6.05
CA GLN A 426 -11.72 -4.82 -4.90
C GLN A 426 -11.35 -6.27 -4.54
N LEU A 427 -12.34 -7.17 -4.45
CA LEU A 427 -12.09 -8.59 -4.18
C LEU A 427 -11.23 -9.25 -5.27
N LEU A 428 -11.52 -8.98 -6.55
CA LEU A 428 -10.71 -9.48 -7.68
C LEU A 428 -9.23 -9.06 -7.55
N PHE A 429 -8.97 -7.78 -7.25
CA PHE A 429 -7.61 -7.28 -7.12
C PHE A 429 -6.90 -7.84 -5.89
N ILE A 430 -7.62 -8.08 -4.78
CA ILE A 430 -7.03 -8.74 -3.60
C ILE A 430 -6.69 -10.19 -3.93
N GLU A 431 -7.57 -10.95 -4.58
CA GLU A 431 -7.26 -12.34 -4.97
C GLU A 431 -6.04 -12.39 -5.90
N TRP A 432 -5.93 -11.45 -6.84
CA TRP A 432 -4.79 -11.37 -7.74
C TRP A 432 -3.50 -11.03 -7.01
N LEU A 433 -3.48 -9.99 -6.19
CA LEU A 433 -2.28 -9.54 -5.47
C LEU A 433 -1.83 -10.56 -4.42
N THR A 434 -2.76 -11.23 -3.74
CA THR A 434 -2.45 -12.13 -2.63
C THR A 434 -2.36 -13.60 -3.04
N GLY A 435 -2.85 -13.96 -4.24
CA GLY A 435 -3.00 -15.33 -4.69
C GLY A 435 -3.95 -16.18 -3.84
N CYS A 436 -4.71 -15.56 -2.94
CA CYS A 436 -5.62 -16.23 -2.01
C CYS A 436 -7.04 -16.14 -2.55
N SER A 437 -7.80 -17.24 -2.50
CA SER A 437 -9.21 -17.19 -2.91
C SER A 437 -10.07 -16.57 -1.81
N ILE A 438 -10.95 -15.65 -2.21
CA ILE A 438 -11.82 -14.89 -1.32
C ILE A 438 -13.29 -15.15 -1.68
N PRO A 439 -14.13 -15.54 -0.70
CA PRO A 439 -15.55 -15.75 -0.95
C PRO A 439 -16.23 -14.51 -1.56
N GLY A 440 -16.96 -14.70 -2.66
CA GLY A 440 -17.69 -13.64 -3.35
C GLY A 440 -16.87 -12.87 -4.39
N ALA A 441 -15.57 -13.15 -4.50
CA ALA A 441 -14.78 -12.70 -5.64
C ALA A 441 -15.27 -13.38 -6.94
N PRO A 442 -15.19 -12.69 -8.09
CA PRO A 442 -15.42 -13.33 -9.39
C PRO A 442 -14.48 -14.53 -9.56
N THR A 443 -15.00 -15.64 -10.09
CA THR A 443 -14.22 -16.87 -10.24
C THR A 443 -13.02 -16.66 -11.16
N ILE A 444 -11.82 -16.62 -10.57
CA ILE A 444 -10.56 -16.77 -11.27
C ILE A 444 -10.42 -18.25 -11.63
N THR A 445 -10.38 -18.56 -12.92
CA THR A 445 -10.02 -19.92 -13.35
C THR A 445 -8.49 -19.98 -13.39
N PRO A 446 -7.81 -20.95 -12.75
CA PRO A 446 -6.38 -21.12 -12.94
C PRO A 446 -6.12 -21.28 -14.44
N GLY A 447 -5.30 -20.40 -15.02
CA GLY A 447 -4.89 -20.54 -16.41
C GLY A 447 -4.25 -21.92 -16.58
N SER A 448 -4.70 -22.69 -17.56
CA SER A 448 -4.15 -24.01 -17.84
C SER A 448 -2.68 -23.86 -18.23
N SER A 449 -1.78 -24.25 -17.34
CA SER A 449 -0.38 -24.46 -17.66
C SER A 449 -0.30 -25.61 -18.67
N THR A 450 -0.28 -25.29 -19.96
CA THR A 450 0.14 -26.27 -20.97
C THR A 450 1.63 -26.50 -20.77
N THR A 451 1.95 -27.73 -20.37
CA THR A 451 3.31 -28.27 -20.28
C THR A 451 3.97 -28.36 -21.64
#